data_AF-E8T2Z4-F1
#
_entry.id   AF-E8T2Z4-F1
#
_cell.length_a   1.000
_cell.length_b   1.000
_cell.length_c   1.000
_cell.angle_alpha   90.00
_cell.angle_beta   90.00
_cell.angle_gamma   90.00
#
_symmetry.space_group_name_H-M   'P 1'
#
loop_
_entity.id
_entity.type
_entity.pdbx_description
1 polymer ?
#
loop_
_entity_poly.entity_id
_entity_poly.type
_entity_poly.pdbx_seq_one_letter_code
_entity_poly.pdbx_strand_id
1 'polypeptide(L)'
;MENWRSELEAQLDRCVSLYREASGPRLEVAFELYRREELLLPLWVLEELPSPDEFWPWALEKFSPFAVEEELLRWEALPAYRRRSKILKQVAGAFASGWLELAIYALFPLAEGAVWDTLVRFNPLEKRLEELIRKRNRKFVTIQYALKLLLQRLLSISDIPSFLDWHPFIDYREGTLNRHAIQHGVAVEFGTRENFLKLLLFNGFLADVLVGVEHNPET
;
A
#
# COMPACT_ATOMS: atom_id res chain seq x y z
N MET A 1 -18.75 24.97 -9.78
CA MET A 1 -17.78 24.37 -8.84
C MET A 1 -17.82 22.88 -9.10
N GLU A 2 -16.94 22.39 -9.96
CA GLU A 2 -16.76 20.93 -10.11
C GLU A 2 -16.24 20.37 -8.79
N ASN A 3 -16.94 19.36 -8.29
CA ASN A 3 -16.68 18.77 -6.99
C ASN A 3 -15.56 17.73 -7.15
N TRP A 4 -14.30 18.17 -7.05
CA TRP A 4 -13.10 17.32 -7.08
C TRP A 4 -13.25 16.05 -6.21
N ARG A 5 -14.01 16.14 -5.11
CA ARG A 5 -14.29 15.01 -4.24
C ARG A 5 -15.10 13.94 -4.95
N SER A 6 -16.11 14.32 -5.73
CA SER A 6 -16.91 13.38 -6.53
C SER A 6 -16.09 12.70 -7.62
N GLU A 7 -15.11 13.39 -8.19
CA GLU A 7 -14.22 12.83 -9.21
C GLU A 7 -13.19 11.86 -8.61
N LEU A 8 -12.56 12.23 -7.48
CA LEU A 8 -11.72 11.32 -6.70
C LEU A 8 -12.52 10.09 -6.25
N GLU A 9 -13.73 10.28 -5.73
CA GLU A 9 -14.60 9.18 -5.32
C GLU A 9 -14.93 8.26 -6.50
N ALA A 10 -15.22 8.81 -7.69
CA ALA A 10 -15.46 8.01 -8.90
C ALA A 10 -14.21 7.24 -9.38
N GLN A 11 -13.02 7.85 -9.33
CA GLN A 11 -11.77 7.15 -9.64
C GLN A 11 -11.52 6.01 -8.66
N LEU A 12 -11.72 6.24 -7.37
CA LEU A 12 -11.59 5.21 -6.34
C LEU A 12 -12.62 4.08 -6.54
N ASP A 13 -13.87 4.41 -6.89
CA ASP A 13 -14.90 3.42 -7.21
C ASP A 13 -14.49 2.54 -8.39
N ARG A 14 -13.87 3.13 -9.42
CA ARG A 14 -13.35 2.39 -10.57
C ARG A 14 -12.19 1.46 -10.18
N CYS A 15 -11.21 1.97 -9.45
CA CYS A 15 -10.09 1.18 -8.91
C CYS A 15 -10.59 -0.04 -8.11
N VAL A 16 -11.54 0.20 -7.21
CA VAL A 16 -12.17 -0.84 -6.39
C VAL A 16 -12.89 -1.86 -7.26
N SER A 17 -13.64 -1.40 -8.26
CA SER A 17 -14.40 -2.28 -9.15
C SER A 17 -13.49 -3.20 -9.95
N LEU A 18 -12.42 -2.67 -10.54
CA LEU A 18 -11.44 -3.44 -11.30
C LEU A 18 -10.74 -4.49 -10.42
N TYR A 19 -10.32 -4.10 -9.22
CA TYR A 19 -9.68 -5.02 -8.29
C TYR A 19 -10.66 -6.13 -7.85
N ARG A 20 -11.92 -5.79 -7.54
CA ARG A 20 -12.95 -6.78 -7.17
C ARG A 20 -13.23 -7.77 -8.30
N GLU A 21 -13.38 -7.27 -9.52
CA GLU A 21 -13.62 -8.10 -10.70
C GLU A 21 -12.47 -9.08 -10.93
N ALA A 22 -11.23 -8.58 -10.90
CA ALA A 22 -10.04 -9.41 -11.06
C ALA A 22 -9.85 -10.42 -9.92
N SER A 23 -10.19 -10.05 -8.68
CA SER A 23 -10.08 -10.92 -7.51
C SER A 23 -11.09 -12.07 -7.53
N GLY A 24 -12.27 -11.85 -8.11
CA GLY A 24 -13.33 -12.85 -8.20
C GLY A 24 -13.67 -13.49 -6.85
N PRO A 25 -13.92 -14.82 -6.80
CA PRO A 25 -14.25 -15.51 -5.54
C PRO A 25 -13.13 -15.53 -4.49
N ARG A 26 -11.87 -15.31 -4.89
CA ARG A 26 -10.71 -15.31 -3.97
C ARG A 26 -10.71 -14.12 -3.03
N LEU A 27 -11.49 -13.10 -3.37
CA LEU A 27 -11.66 -11.90 -2.56
C LEU A 27 -12.15 -12.21 -1.14
N GLU A 28 -13.04 -13.21 -0.96
CA GLU A 28 -13.53 -13.60 0.36
C GLU A 28 -12.41 -14.18 1.26
N VAL A 29 -11.52 -14.97 0.68
CA VAL A 29 -10.35 -15.51 1.41
C VAL A 29 -9.37 -14.39 1.76
N ALA A 30 -9.16 -13.44 0.85
CA ALA A 30 -8.36 -12.25 1.13
C ALA A 30 -8.96 -11.40 2.26
N PHE A 31 -10.30 -11.32 2.34
CA PHE A 31 -10.99 -10.59 3.41
C PHE A 31 -10.83 -11.26 4.76
N GLU A 32 -10.86 -12.59 4.78
CA GLU A 32 -10.59 -13.35 6.00
C GLU A 32 -9.15 -13.12 6.49
N LEU A 33 -8.17 -13.16 5.58
CA LEU A 33 -6.77 -12.83 5.89
C LEU A 33 -6.60 -11.38 6.35
N TYR A 34 -7.33 -10.43 5.77
CA TYR A 34 -7.35 -9.07 6.26
C TYR A 34 -7.88 -8.98 7.70
N ARG A 35 -8.99 -9.66 8.03
CA ARG A 35 -9.56 -9.59 9.39
C ARG A 35 -8.67 -10.25 10.44
N ARG A 36 -7.96 -11.32 10.07
CA ARG A 36 -7.09 -12.07 10.99
C ARG A 36 -5.73 -11.41 11.17
N GLU A 37 -5.15 -10.95 10.07
CA GLU A 37 -3.72 -10.61 9.98
C GLU A 37 -3.47 -9.20 9.42
N GLU A 38 -4.51 -8.43 9.08
CA GLU A 38 -4.44 -7.12 8.42
C GLU A 38 -3.71 -7.14 7.07
N LEU A 39 -3.77 -8.27 6.37
CA LEU A 39 -3.12 -8.46 5.07
C LEU A 39 -3.97 -7.89 3.94
N LEU A 40 -3.37 -6.99 3.17
CA LEU A 40 -3.90 -6.50 1.90
C LEU A 40 -3.06 -7.13 0.78
N LEU A 41 -3.71 -7.89 -0.10
CA LEU A 41 -3.03 -8.80 -1.01
C LEU A 41 -3.07 -8.26 -2.45
N PRO A 42 -1.96 -8.31 -3.21
CA PRO A 42 -2.00 -8.05 -4.64
C PRO A 42 -2.69 -9.19 -5.40
N LEU A 43 -3.18 -8.89 -6.60
CA LEU A 43 -3.90 -9.81 -7.48
C LEU A 43 -3.10 -11.08 -7.78
N TRP A 44 -1.81 -10.96 -8.04
CA TRP A 44 -0.94 -12.11 -8.33
C TRP A 44 -0.77 -13.07 -7.14
N VAL A 45 -0.98 -12.60 -5.90
CA VAL A 45 -1.04 -13.48 -4.72
C VAL A 45 -2.39 -14.19 -4.65
N LEU A 46 -3.47 -13.54 -5.09
CA LEU A 46 -4.81 -14.14 -5.08
C LEU A 46 -4.93 -15.37 -5.98
N GLU A 47 -4.19 -15.40 -7.10
CA GLU A 47 -4.18 -16.51 -8.06
C GLU A 47 -3.76 -17.84 -7.42
N GLU A 48 -2.80 -17.78 -6.51
CA GLU A 48 -2.22 -18.94 -5.84
C GLU A 48 -2.52 -18.96 -4.34
N LEU A 49 -3.55 -18.22 -3.90
CA LEU A 49 -3.85 -18.02 -2.49
C LEU A 49 -4.16 -19.34 -1.78
N PRO A 50 -3.37 -19.75 -0.77
CA PRO A 50 -3.68 -20.92 0.05
C PRO A 50 -4.86 -20.64 0.99
N SER A 51 -5.21 -21.63 1.81
CA SER A 51 -6.13 -21.40 2.92
C SER A 51 -5.55 -20.37 3.91
N PRO A 52 -6.39 -19.62 4.66
CA PRO A 52 -5.90 -18.64 5.62
C PRO A 52 -4.91 -19.18 6.65
N ASP A 53 -5.12 -20.43 7.10
CA ASP A 53 -4.29 -21.08 8.11
C ASP A 53 -2.90 -21.49 7.56
N GLU A 54 -2.78 -21.67 6.25
CA GLU A 54 -1.54 -22.06 5.56
C GLU A 54 -0.79 -20.86 4.96
N PHE A 55 -1.35 -19.65 5.08
CA PHE A 55 -0.82 -18.46 4.41
C PHE A 55 0.62 -18.15 4.79
N TRP A 56 0.94 -18.07 6.09
CA TRP A 56 2.28 -17.68 6.53
C TRP A 56 3.37 -18.71 6.16
N PRO A 57 3.17 -20.03 6.39
CA PRO A 57 4.10 -21.04 5.89
C PRO A 57 4.34 -20.92 4.38
N TRP A 58 3.27 -20.80 3.60
CA TRP A 58 3.35 -20.63 2.14
C TRP A 58 4.08 -19.34 1.75
N ALA A 59 3.78 -18.21 2.38
CA ALA A 59 4.37 -16.92 2.05
C ALA A 59 5.88 -16.89 2.37
N LEU A 60 6.29 -17.46 3.52
CA LEU A 60 7.70 -17.51 3.90
C LEU A 60 8.54 -18.40 2.98
N GLU A 61 7.93 -19.43 2.38
CA GLU A 61 8.55 -20.27 1.35
C GLU A 61 8.57 -19.59 -0.02
N LYS A 62 7.43 -19.06 -0.47
CA LYS A 62 7.26 -18.47 -1.80
C LYS A 62 8.12 -17.22 -2.00
N PHE A 63 8.18 -16.34 -1.00
CA PHE A 63 8.87 -15.07 -1.11
C PHE A 63 10.36 -15.20 -0.76
N SER A 64 11.08 -15.85 -1.67
CA SER A 64 12.55 -15.88 -1.71
C SER A 64 13.13 -14.53 -2.15
N PRO A 65 14.42 -14.27 -1.94
CA PRO A 65 15.07 -13.04 -2.45
C PRO A 65 14.85 -12.80 -3.94
N PHE A 66 14.91 -13.87 -4.75
CA PHE A 66 14.66 -13.81 -6.18
C PHE A 66 13.21 -13.41 -6.49
N ALA A 67 12.23 -14.03 -5.83
CA ALA A 67 10.82 -13.70 -6.03
C ALA A 67 10.50 -12.25 -5.64
N VAL A 68 11.11 -11.76 -4.55
CA VAL A 68 10.96 -10.36 -4.13
C VAL A 68 11.58 -9.40 -5.15
N GLU A 69 12.77 -9.71 -5.68
CA GLU A 69 13.40 -8.91 -6.73
C GLU A 69 12.55 -8.85 -8.00
N GLU A 70 12.04 -9.99 -8.47
CA GLU A 70 11.16 -10.04 -9.65
C GLU A 70 9.91 -9.17 -9.48
N GLU A 71 9.30 -9.19 -8.29
CA GLU A 71 8.12 -8.38 -8.02
C GLU A 71 8.43 -6.88 -8.02
N LEU A 72 9.54 -6.49 -7.38
CA LEU A 72 9.98 -5.09 -7.35
C LEU A 72 10.35 -4.58 -8.76
N LEU A 73 10.88 -5.45 -9.63
CA LEU A 73 11.11 -5.12 -11.05
C LEU A 73 9.80 -4.90 -11.83
N ARG A 74 8.75 -5.67 -11.54
CA ARG A 74 7.41 -5.43 -12.13
C ARG A 74 6.89 -4.05 -11.72
N TRP A 75 7.08 -3.64 -10.47
CA TRP A 75 6.69 -2.30 -10.02
C TRP A 75 7.49 -1.20 -10.72
N GLU A 76 8.77 -1.40 -11.03
CA GLU A 76 9.57 -0.41 -11.78
C GLU A 76 8.93 -0.03 -13.14
N ALA A 77 8.15 -0.93 -13.75
CA ALA A 77 7.42 -0.65 -14.98
C ALA A 77 6.24 0.32 -14.79
N LEU A 78 5.66 0.38 -13.59
CA LEU A 78 4.49 1.19 -13.26
C LEU A 78 4.86 2.68 -13.10
N PRO A 79 4.08 3.62 -13.68
CA PRO A 79 4.38 5.05 -13.60
C PRO A 79 4.60 5.60 -12.17
N ALA A 80 3.78 5.14 -11.21
CA ALA A 80 3.83 5.58 -9.81
C ALA A 80 5.12 5.13 -9.07
N TYR A 81 5.75 4.06 -9.54
CA TYR A 81 6.92 3.44 -8.88
C TYR A 81 8.22 3.67 -9.67
N ARG A 82 8.14 3.90 -10.98
CA ARG A 82 9.29 4.11 -11.88
C ARG A 82 10.30 5.14 -11.38
N ARG A 83 9.82 6.25 -10.83
CA ARG A 83 10.69 7.33 -10.28
C ARG A 83 11.50 6.89 -9.07
N ARG A 84 11.09 5.82 -8.41
CA ARG A 84 11.67 5.27 -7.18
C ARG A 84 12.41 3.95 -7.46
N SER A 85 12.78 3.68 -8.72
CA SER A 85 13.51 2.47 -9.12
C SER A 85 14.77 2.19 -8.29
N LYS A 86 15.53 3.24 -7.93
CA LYS A 86 16.70 3.11 -7.05
C LYS A 86 16.31 2.57 -5.67
N ILE A 87 15.19 3.04 -5.10
CA ILE A 87 14.68 2.57 -3.81
C ILE A 87 14.25 1.11 -3.93
N LEU A 88 13.53 0.74 -5.00
CA LEU A 88 13.12 -0.65 -5.25
C LEU A 88 14.33 -1.60 -5.29
N LYS A 89 15.40 -1.23 -6.01
CA LYS A 89 16.65 -2.02 -6.07
C LYS A 89 17.33 -2.12 -4.70
N GLN A 90 17.28 -1.06 -3.90
CA GLN A 90 17.80 -1.07 -2.53
C GLN A 90 16.97 -1.95 -1.59
N VAL A 91 15.64 -1.97 -1.74
CA VAL A 91 14.76 -2.88 -1.00
C VAL A 91 15.10 -4.33 -1.32
N ALA A 92 15.23 -4.68 -2.61
CA ALA A 92 15.59 -6.03 -3.03
C ALA A 92 16.94 -6.47 -2.43
N GLY A 93 17.97 -5.62 -2.55
CA GLY A 93 19.31 -5.90 -2.00
C GLY A 93 19.32 -6.01 -0.47
N ALA A 94 18.57 -5.14 0.23
CA ALA A 94 18.44 -5.18 1.68
C ALA A 94 17.74 -6.46 2.15
N PHE A 95 16.63 -6.85 1.51
CA PHE A 95 15.94 -8.11 1.82
C PHE A 95 16.84 -9.33 1.58
N ALA A 96 17.51 -9.39 0.43
CA ALA A 96 18.43 -10.47 0.10
C ALA A 96 19.60 -10.60 1.10
N SER A 97 20.04 -9.48 1.69
CA SER A 97 21.11 -9.44 2.69
C SER A 97 20.62 -9.62 4.13
N GLY A 98 19.32 -9.81 4.35
CA GLY A 98 18.71 -9.94 5.68
C GLY A 98 18.58 -8.62 6.45
N TRP A 99 18.75 -7.46 5.79
CA TRP A 99 18.66 -6.14 6.40
C TRP A 99 17.20 -5.65 6.37
N LEU A 100 16.34 -6.35 7.12
CA LEU A 100 14.88 -6.23 7.01
C LEU A 100 14.36 -4.87 7.50
N GLU A 101 14.98 -4.27 8.51
CA GLU A 101 14.64 -2.93 9.01
C GLU A 101 14.84 -1.88 7.91
N LEU A 102 15.96 -1.94 7.20
CA LEU A 102 16.26 -1.01 6.09
C LEU A 102 15.28 -1.20 4.93
N ALA A 103 14.93 -2.45 4.63
CA ALA A 103 13.94 -2.76 3.60
C ALA A 103 12.55 -2.21 3.99
N ILE A 104 12.13 -2.40 5.24
CA ILE A 104 10.85 -1.87 5.78
C ILE A 104 10.85 -0.33 5.78
N TYR A 105 11.94 0.31 6.20
CA TYR A 105 12.08 1.78 6.16
C TYR A 105 11.88 2.33 4.76
N ALA A 106 12.38 1.64 3.74
CA ALA A 106 12.25 2.07 2.35
C ALA A 106 10.84 1.81 1.77
N LEU A 107 10.13 0.78 2.24
CA LEU A 107 8.78 0.44 1.76
C LEU A 107 7.67 1.39 2.24
N PHE A 108 7.81 2.04 3.41
CA PHE A 108 6.82 3.02 3.87
C PHE A 108 6.71 4.25 2.97
N PRO A 109 7.82 4.97 2.63
CA PRO A 109 7.80 6.07 1.68
C PRO A 109 7.41 5.66 0.26
N LEU A 110 7.65 4.41 -0.13
CA LEU A 110 7.20 3.88 -1.43
C LEU A 110 5.67 3.90 -1.52
N ALA A 111 4.98 3.39 -0.50
CA ALA A 111 3.51 3.38 -0.47
C ALA A 111 2.92 4.80 -0.53
N GLU A 112 3.44 5.72 0.29
CA GLU A 112 3.01 7.13 0.26
C GLU A 112 3.28 7.80 -1.07
N GLY A 113 4.47 7.56 -1.62
CA GLY A 113 4.88 8.14 -2.89
C GLY A 113 4.06 7.64 -4.08
N ALA A 114 3.66 6.36 -4.07
CA ALA A 114 2.80 5.79 -5.09
C ALA A 114 1.38 6.38 -5.04
N VAL A 115 0.79 6.46 -3.83
CA VAL A 115 -0.52 7.11 -3.62
C VAL A 115 -0.48 8.58 -4.05
N TRP A 116 0.57 9.31 -3.65
CA TRP A 116 0.76 10.71 -4.04
C TRP A 116 0.89 10.87 -5.55
N ASP A 117 1.78 10.09 -6.19
CA ASP A 117 1.96 10.25 -7.63
C ASP A 117 0.66 9.93 -8.38
N THR A 118 -0.04 8.85 -8.02
CA THR A 118 -1.26 8.44 -8.72
C THR A 118 -2.47 9.33 -8.45
N LEU A 119 -2.76 9.68 -7.19
CA LEU A 119 -3.98 10.43 -6.85
C LEU A 119 -3.79 11.94 -6.89
N VAL A 120 -2.57 12.43 -6.69
CA VAL A 120 -2.28 13.86 -6.53
C VAL A 120 -1.53 14.43 -7.73
N ARG A 121 -0.35 13.89 -8.04
CA ARG A 121 0.54 14.47 -9.06
C ARG A 121 -0.02 14.35 -10.48
N PHE A 122 -0.61 13.21 -10.80
CA PHE A 122 -1.19 12.96 -12.11
C PHE A 122 -2.67 13.37 -12.22
N ASN A 123 -3.21 13.98 -11.17
CA ASN A 123 -4.51 14.64 -11.19
C ASN A 123 -4.31 16.16 -11.42
N PRO A 124 -4.57 16.68 -12.64
CA PRO A 124 -4.37 18.09 -12.96
C PRO A 124 -5.24 19.05 -12.11
N LEU A 125 -6.26 18.54 -11.44
CA LEU A 125 -7.10 19.32 -10.54
C LEU A 125 -6.40 19.68 -9.24
N GLU A 126 -5.41 18.91 -8.79
CA GLU A 126 -4.73 19.20 -7.52
C GLU A 126 -3.70 20.32 -7.62
N LYS A 127 -3.12 20.60 -8.79
CA LYS A 127 -2.33 21.84 -8.99
C LYS A 127 -3.19 23.10 -8.73
N ARG A 128 -4.45 23.08 -9.19
CA ARG A 128 -5.46 24.12 -8.89
C ARG A 128 -5.92 24.06 -7.43
N LEU A 129 -5.93 22.87 -6.82
CA LEU A 129 -6.35 22.64 -5.46
C LEU A 129 -5.27 23.04 -4.44
N GLU A 130 -3.97 22.83 -4.67
CA GLU A 130 -2.86 23.34 -3.85
C GLU A 130 -2.92 24.88 -3.76
N GLU A 131 -3.21 25.55 -4.88
CA GLU A 131 -3.44 27.00 -4.93
C GLU A 131 -4.69 27.43 -4.12
N LEU A 132 -5.72 26.59 -4.06
CA LEU A 132 -6.96 26.83 -3.28
C LEU A 132 -6.87 26.39 -1.81
N ILE A 133 -6.08 25.36 -1.50
CA ILE A 133 -5.87 24.75 -0.17
C ILE A 133 -4.88 25.61 0.63
N ARG A 134 -3.83 26.16 -0.01
CA ARG A 134 -2.98 27.22 0.60
C ARG A 134 -3.82 28.41 1.09
N LYS A 135 -4.95 28.69 0.44
CA LYS A 135 -5.89 29.77 0.84
C LYS A 135 -6.88 29.37 1.94
N ARG A 136 -7.03 28.07 2.29
CA ARG A 136 -8.11 27.58 3.17
C ARG A 136 -7.70 26.62 4.30
N ASN A 137 -6.41 26.39 4.58
CA ASN A 137 -5.95 25.58 5.72
C ASN A 137 -6.57 24.16 5.79
N ARG A 138 -6.82 23.50 4.65
CA ARG A 138 -7.36 22.12 4.63
C ARG A 138 -6.24 21.07 4.55
N LYS A 139 -6.45 19.93 5.22
CA LYS A 139 -5.51 18.81 5.33
C LYS A 139 -5.34 18.09 3.98
N PHE A 140 -4.09 17.78 3.62
CA PHE A 140 -3.71 16.99 2.45
C PHE A 140 -4.39 15.61 2.43
N VAL A 141 -4.57 15.02 1.23
CA VAL A 141 -4.96 13.60 1.11
C VAL A 141 -3.78 12.76 1.61
N THR A 142 -3.93 12.16 2.79
CA THR A 142 -2.93 11.24 3.35
C THR A 142 -3.17 9.81 2.85
N ILE A 143 -2.12 8.98 2.88
CA ILE A 143 -2.26 7.54 2.61
C ILE A 143 -3.32 6.88 3.49
N GLN A 144 -3.42 7.29 4.76
CA GLN A 144 -4.45 6.81 5.69
C GLN A 144 -5.86 7.16 5.20
N TYR A 145 -6.08 8.37 4.68
CA TYR A 145 -7.38 8.78 4.17
C TYR A 145 -7.74 8.04 2.87
N ALA A 146 -6.80 7.97 1.92
CA ALA A 146 -7.00 7.22 0.68
C ALA A 146 -7.30 5.75 0.95
N LEU A 147 -6.53 5.12 1.85
CA LEU A 147 -6.73 3.73 2.24
C LEU A 147 -8.06 3.53 2.95
N LYS A 148 -8.45 4.41 3.87
CA LYS A 148 -9.77 4.35 4.52
C LYS A 148 -10.90 4.35 3.49
N LEU A 149 -10.82 5.22 2.49
CA LEU A 149 -11.81 5.28 1.42
C LEU A 149 -11.82 4.04 0.53
N LEU A 150 -10.66 3.44 0.26
CA LEU A 150 -10.53 2.19 -0.50
C LEU A 150 -11.10 1.01 0.29
N LEU A 151 -10.73 0.86 1.56
CA LEU A 151 -11.19 -0.25 2.41
C LEU A 151 -12.68 -0.15 2.74
N GLN A 152 -13.21 1.07 2.90
CA GLN A 152 -14.65 1.26 3.03
C GLN A 152 -15.40 0.76 1.81
N ARG A 153 -14.86 0.96 0.61
CA ARG A 153 -15.48 0.49 -0.63
C ARG A 153 -15.26 -1.00 -0.88
N LEU A 154 -14.07 -1.51 -0.60
CA LEU A 154 -13.69 -2.91 -0.83
C LEU A 154 -14.28 -3.86 0.21
N LEU A 155 -14.18 -3.50 1.49
CA LEU A 155 -14.45 -4.40 2.62
C LEU A 155 -15.67 -3.97 3.44
N SER A 156 -16.25 -2.79 3.17
CA SER A 156 -17.26 -2.15 4.03
C SER A 156 -16.77 -1.89 5.46
N ILE A 157 -15.47 -1.64 5.63
CA ILE A 157 -14.87 -1.29 6.93
C ILE A 157 -14.29 0.12 6.91
N SER A 158 -14.30 0.80 8.05
CA SER A 158 -13.74 2.15 8.18
C SER A 158 -12.31 2.18 8.72
N ASP A 159 -11.82 1.04 9.18
CA ASP A 159 -10.57 0.94 9.90
C ASP A 159 -9.44 0.66 8.91
N ILE A 160 -8.30 1.29 9.16
CA ILE A 160 -7.06 1.05 8.40
C ILE A 160 -6.23 0.02 9.17
N PRO A 161 -5.29 -0.69 8.51
CA PRO A 161 -4.36 -1.56 9.21
C PRO A 161 -3.66 -0.82 10.35
N SER A 162 -3.56 -1.46 11.51
CA SER A 162 -2.93 -0.90 12.72
C SER A 162 -1.50 -0.42 12.46
N PHE A 163 -0.80 -1.05 11.52
CA PHE A 163 0.56 -0.66 11.15
C PHE A 163 0.65 0.71 10.46
N LEU A 164 -0.45 1.26 9.96
CA LEU A 164 -0.54 2.61 9.38
C LEU A 164 -1.20 3.62 10.31
N ASP A 165 -1.86 3.17 11.37
CA ASP A 165 -2.55 4.05 12.28
C ASP A 165 -1.59 4.70 13.30
N TRP A 166 -2.02 5.82 13.86
CA TRP A 166 -1.32 6.46 14.96
C TRP A 166 -1.53 5.65 16.23
N HIS A 167 -0.43 5.23 16.86
CA HIS A 167 -0.44 4.60 18.17
C HIS A 167 0.30 5.47 19.19
N PRO A 168 -0.23 5.63 20.42
CA PRO A 168 0.56 6.12 21.53
C PRO A 168 1.78 5.23 21.75
N PHE A 169 2.95 5.82 21.98
CA PHE A 169 4.18 5.03 22.17
C PHE A 169 4.12 4.08 23.38
N ILE A 170 3.32 4.41 24.40
CA ILE A 170 3.12 3.55 25.58
C ILE A 170 2.41 2.23 25.24
N ASP A 171 1.65 2.21 24.14
CA ASP A 171 0.89 1.03 23.70
C ASP A 171 1.64 0.22 22.63
N TYR A 172 2.83 0.67 22.22
CA TYR A 172 3.63 -0.04 21.23
C TYR A 172 4.19 -1.35 21.80
N ARG A 173 4.21 -2.39 20.97
CA ARG A 173 4.79 -3.70 21.30
C ARG A 173 5.97 -3.97 20.38
N GLU A 174 7.11 -4.31 20.96
CA GLU A 174 8.33 -4.59 20.22
C GLU A 174 8.13 -5.75 19.23
N GLY A 175 8.81 -5.68 18.09
CA GLY A 175 8.67 -6.65 17.00
C GLY A 175 7.42 -6.47 16.13
N THR A 176 6.49 -5.57 16.47
CA THR A 176 5.30 -5.30 15.65
C THR A 176 5.54 -4.17 14.65
N LEU A 177 4.93 -4.31 13.46
CA LEU A 177 4.97 -3.26 12.43
C LEU A 177 4.06 -2.09 12.83
N ASN A 178 4.63 -0.91 13.07
CA ASN A 178 3.86 0.32 13.20
C ASN A 178 4.64 1.52 12.63
N ARG A 179 4.09 2.18 11.61
CA ARG A 179 4.70 3.30 10.90
C ARG A 179 5.10 4.43 11.85
N HIS A 180 4.24 4.79 12.80
CA HIS A 180 4.48 5.89 13.72
C HIS A 180 5.64 5.56 14.68
N ALA A 181 5.63 4.40 15.32
CA ALA A 181 6.72 3.98 16.21
C ALA A 181 8.06 3.84 15.47
N ILE A 182 8.05 3.26 14.27
CA ILE A 182 9.24 3.06 13.43
C ILE A 182 9.84 4.40 12.98
N GLN A 183 9.03 5.31 12.45
CA GLN A 183 9.51 6.61 11.96
C GLN A 183 10.06 7.52 13.07
N HIS A 184 9.61 7.32 14.31
CA HIS A 184 10.08 8.06 15.48
C HIS A 184 11.21 7.35 16.24
N GLY A 185 11.69 6.20 15.75
CA GLY A 185 12.79 5.45 16.37
C GLY A 185 12.45 4.79 17.70
N VAL A 186 11.15 4.60 17.98
CA VAL A 186 10.66 3.89 19.18
C VAL A 186 10.77 2.38 19.00
N ALA A 187 10.47 1.89 17.81
CA ALA A 187 10.57 0.47 17.44
C ALA A 187 12.01 0.11 17.03
N VAL A 188 12.52 -1.03 17.50
CA VAL A 188 13.92 -1.45 17.26
C VAL A 188 14.00 -2.82 16.58
N GLU A 189 13.21 -3.80 17.01
CA GLU A 189 13.26 -5.20 16.56
C GLU A 189 12.14 -5.54 15.56
N PHE A 190 11.63 -4.54 14.84
CA PHE A 190 10.55 -4.72 13.86
C PHE A 190 11.01 -5.41 12.55
N GLY A 191 12.31 -5.66 12.36
CA GLY A 191 12.91 -6.26 11.18
C GLY A 191 12.65 -7.77 11.04
N THR A 192 11.39 -8.18 10.95
CA THR A 192 11.00 -9.57 10.73
C THR A 192 10.59 -9.82 9.28
N ARG A 193 10.66 -11.08 8.82
CA ARG A 193 10.24 -11.43 7.46
C ARG A 193 8.75 -11.19 7.29
N GLU A 194 7.94 -11.51 8.30
CA GLU A 194 6.51 -11.30 8.33
C GLU A 194 6.15 -9.82 8.18
N ASN A 195 6.83 -8.93 8.90
CA ASN A 195 6.62 -7.49 8.82
C ASN A 195 7.01 -6.94 7.44
N PHE A 196 8.15 -7.40 6.90
CA PHE A 196 8.55 -7.06 5.54
C PHE A 196 7.50 -7.50 4.52
N LEU A 197 7.06 -8.76 4.59
CA LEU A 197 6.07 -9.32 3.65
C LEU A 197 4.73 -8.62 3.77
N LYS A 198 4.25 -8.33 4.99
CA LYS A 198 3.02 -7.55 5.20
C LYS A 198 3.07 -6.21 4.46
N LEU A 199 4.22 -5.52 4.53
CA LEU A 199 4.40 -4.23 3.87
C LEU A 199 4.65 -4.34 2.36
N LEU A 200 5.30 -5.40 1.89
CA LEU A 200 5.48 -5.72 0.47
C LEU A 200 4.12 -6.03 -0.19
N LEU A 201 3.32 -6.91 0.42
CA LEU A 201 1.98 -7.27 -0.03
C LEU A 201 1.07 -6.04 -0.08
N PHE A 202 1.12 -5.20 0.96
CA PHE A 202 0.40 -3.93 0.98
C PHE A 202 0.80 -3.02 -0.21
N ASN A 203 2.09 -2.87 -0.49
CA ASN A 203 2.54 -2.08 -1.63
C ASN A 203 2.10 -2.70 -2.97
N GLY A 204 2.11 -4.02 -3.11
CA GLY A 204 1.59 -4.70 -4.30
C GLY A 204 0.09 -4.48 -4.48
N PHE A 205 -0.68 -4.59 -3.40
CA PHE A 205 -2.10 -4.26 -3.40
C PHE A 205 -2.35 -2.82 -3.86
N LEU A 206 -1.58 -1.85 -3.35
CA LEU A 206 -1.67 -0.47 -3.82
C LEU A 206 -1.32 -0.36 -5.30
N ALA A 207 -0.28 -1.05 -5.77
CA ALA A 207 0.09 -1.07 -7.18
C ALA A 207 -1.09 -1.54 -8.05
N ASP A 208 -1.74 -2.64 -7.69
CA ASP A 208 -2.87 -3.18 -8.47
C ASP A 208 -4.13 -2.31 -8.40
N VAL A 209 -4.50 -1.84 -7.22
CA VAL A 209 -5.70 -1.02 -7.04
C VAL A 209 -5.55 0.34 -7.71
N LEU A 210 -4.37 0.97 -7.60
CA LEU A 210 -4.14 2.31 -8.12
C LEU A 210 -3.87 2.31 -9.65
N VAL A 211 -3.60 1.16 -10.27
CA VAL A 211 -3.51 1.05 -11.76
C VAL A 211 -4.82 1.45 -12.45
N GLY A 212 -5.97 1.30 -11.78
CA GLY A 212 -7.28 1.70 -12.31
C GLY A 212 -7.49 3.22 -12.48
N VAL A 213 -6.55 4.05 -12.01
CA VAL A 213 -6.57 5.50 -12.24
C VAL A 213 -6.08 5.77 -13.66
N GLU A 214 -7.00 5.71 -14.62
CA GLU A 214 -6.72 6.19 -15.98
C GLU A 214 -6.37 7.67 -15.93
N HIS A 215 -5.24 7.98 -16.56
CA HIS A 215 -4.85 9.35 -16.81
C HIS A 215 -5.69 9.83 -17.99
N ASN A 216 -6.33 10.99 -17.87
CA ASN A 216 -6.83 11.70 -19.03
C ASN A 216 -5.68 12.60 -19.52
N PRO A 217 -4.94 12.23 -20.59
CA PRO A 217 -3.82 13.04 -21.06
C PRO A 217 -4.27 14.37 -21.69
N GLU A 218 -5.58 14.62 -21.81
CA GLU A 218 -6.17 15.83 -22.39
C GLU A 218 -6.78 16.78 -21.34
N THR A 219 -6.00 17.19 -20.33
CA THR A 219 -6.26 18.40 -19.52
C THR A 219 -4.96 18.99 -19.01
#